data_AF-A0A1Y1L2P3-F1
#
_entry.id   AF-A0A1Y1L2P3-F1
#
_cell.length_a   1.000
_cell.length_b   1.000
_cell.length_c   1.000
_cell.angle_alpha   90.00
_cell.angle_beta   90.00
_cell.angle_gamma   90.00
#
_symmetry.space_group_name_H-M   'P 1'
#
loop_
_entity.id
_entity.type
_entity.pdbx_description
1 polymer ?
#
loop_
_entity_poly.entity_id
_entity_poly.type
_entity_poly.pdbx_seq_one_letter_code
_entity_poly.pdbx_strand_id
1 'polypeptide(L)'
;ENVYIAPFNLIEIIISALFEWWMPKHMYEVINDYVMAVIYSPLLFVSAFFETRAAHRIRRNRSRGDEDDDVVEEWEQLEHELDMEAEGWTKTCDSVKPNMEDDPAVLEVRKLRTELEELKTMLKEVTKDVGGNKTDDSDKLGG
;
A
#
# COMPACT_ATOMS: atom_id res chain seq x y z
N GLU A 1 -17.73 -13.76 -3.77
CA GLU A 1 -16.52 -13.14 -4.33
C GLU A 1 -15.44 -14.21 -4.31
N ASN A 2 -15.09 -14.76 -5.47
CA ASN A 2 -14.13 -15.87 -5.54
C ASN A 2 -12.73 -15.25 -5.65
N VAL A 3 -12.11 -15.02 -4.49
CA VAL A 3 -10.74 -14.53 -4.41
C VAL A 3 -9.82 -15.72 -4.56
N TYR A 4 -9.31 -15.92 -5.78
CA TYR A 4 -8.38 -17.00 -6.08
C TYR A 4 -6.97 -16.65 -5.59
N ILE A 5 -6.40 -17.50 -4.73
CA ILE A 5 -5.02 -17.35 -4.24
C ILE A 5 -4.09 -18.07 -5.23
N ALA A 6 -3.06 -17.39 -5.73
CA ALA A 6 -2.05 -17.97 -6.64
C ALA A 6 -1.32 -19.17 -5.97
N PRO A 7 -0.91 -20.24 -6.68
CA PRO A 7 -0.72 -20.40 -8.13
C PRO A 7 -1.77 -21.25 -8.89
N PHE A 8 -2.81 -21.76 -8.21
CA PHE A 8 -3.67 -22.82 -8.75
C PHE A 8 -4.98 -22.37 -9.39
N ASN A 9 -5.19 -21.06 -9.52
CA ASN A 9 -6.36 -20.46 -10.15
C ASN A 9 -6.68 -21.05 -11.54
N LEU A 10 -5.66 -21.47 -12.31
CA LEU A 10 -5.88 -22.05 -13.64
C LEU A 10 -6.56 -23.44 -13.59
N ILE A 11 -6.21 -24.28 -12.62
CA ILE A 11 -6.85 -25.59 -12.44
C ILE A 11 -8.30 -25.38 -12.02
N GLU A 12 -8.54 -24.43 -11.12
CA GLU A 12 -9.89 -24.08 -10.68
C GLU A 12 -10.72 -23.51 -11.84
N ILE A 13 -10.19 -22.61 -12.67
CA ILE A 13 -10.87 -22.10 -13.87
C ILE A 13 -11.23 -23.22 -14.86
N ILE A 14 -10.34 -24.20 -15.07
CA ILE A 14 -10.62 -25.34 -15.94
C ILE A 14 -11.76 -26.18 -15.36
N ILE A 15 -11.75 -26.43 -14.05
CA ILE A 15 -12.79 -27.18 -13.35
C ILE A 15 -14.12 -26.40 -13.36
N SER A 16 -14.11 -25.09 -13.13
CA SER A 16 -15.30 -24.23 -13.29
C SER A 16 -15.85 -24.32 -14.70
N ALA A 17 -15.03 -24.10 -15.73
CA ALA A 17 -15.45 -24.17 -17.13
C ALA A 17 -15.99 -25.56 -17.51
N LEU A 18 -15.41 -26.62 -16.93
CA LEU A 18 -15.82 -28.00 -17.12
C LEU A 18 -16.90 -28.48 -16.15
N PHE A 19 -17.49 -27.73 -15.23
CA PHE A 19 -18.54 -28.31 -14.36
C PHE A 19 -19.69 -27.33 -14.11
N GLU A 20 -19.48 -26.04 -14.31
CA GLU A 20 -20.46 -24.99 -14.04
C GLU A 20 -21.70 -25.07 -14.95
N TRP A 21 -21.59 -25.58 -16.18
CA TRP A 21 -22.70 -25.56 -17.15
C TRP A 21 -23.67 -26.74 -17.06
N TRP A 22 -23.31 -27.84 -16.39
CA TRP A 22 -24.20 -29.01 -16.26
C TRP A 22 -24.42 -29.50 -14.82
N MET A 23 -23.64 -29.02 -13.85
CA MET A 23 -23.66 -29.54 -12.48
C MET A 23 -24.43 -28.61 -11.52
N PRO A 24 -25.26 -29.16 -10.62
CA PRO A 24 -25.87 -28.36 -9.55
C PRO A 24 -24.81 -27.86 -8.55
N LYS A 25 -24.98 -26.61 -8.09
CA LYS A 25 -24.01 -25.88 -7.25
C LYS A 25 -23.50 -26.65 -6.03
N HIS A 26 -24.37 -27.39 -5.35
CA HIS A 26 -24.00 -28.19 -4.17
C HIS A 26 -22.96 -29.27 -4.47
N MET A 27 -23.03 -29.93 -5.64
CA MET A 27 -22.04 -30.95 -6.00
C MET A 27 -20.73 -30.33 -6.48
N TYR A 28 -20.82 -29.16 -7.12
CA TYR A 28 -19.67 -28.40 -7.55
C TYR A 28 -18.81 -27.95 -6.37
N GLU A 29 -19.42 -27.42 -5.30
CA GLU A 29 -18.71 -27.00 -4.07
C GLU A 29 -17.96 -28.17 -3.42
N VAL A 30 -18.60 -29.34 -3.30
CA VAL A 30 -17.97 -30.53 -2.72
C VAL A 30 -16.79 -30.99 -3.56
N ILE A 31 -16.92 -31.01 -4.88
CA ILE A 31 -15.81 -31.40 -5.77
C ILE A 31 -14.67 -30.38 -5.69
N ASN A 32 -14.99 -29.09 -5.62
CA ASN A 32 -13.97 -28.05 -5.49
C ASN A 32 -13.19 -28.21 -4.17
N ASP A 33 -13.87 -28.48 -3.05
CA ASP A 33 -13.23 -28.74 -1.77
C ASP A 33 -12.34 -29.98 -1.78
N TYR A 34 -12.74 -31.04 -2.49
CA TYR A 34 -11.92 -32.23 -2.66
C TYR A 34 -10.70 -31.97 -3.56
N VAL A 35 -10.86 -31.23 -4.64
CA VAL A 35 -9.77 -30.82 -5.52
C VAL A 35 -8.77 -29.95 -4.75
N MET A 36 -9.29 -28.99 -3.98
CA MET A 36 -8.52 -28.16 -3.07
C MET A 36 -7.74 -29.03 -2.08
N ALA A 37 -8.39 -29.96 -1.38
CA ALA A 37 -7.74 -30.83 -0.43
C ALA A 37 -6.70 -31.78 -1.07
N VAL A 38 -7.02 -32.40 -2.21
CA VAL A 38 -6.16 -33.44 -2.80
C VAL A 38 -5.01 -32.86 -3.61
N ILE A 39 -5.20 -31.74 -4.30
CA ILE A 39 -4.14 -31.13 -5.12
C ILE A 39 -3.29 -30.17 -4.28
N TYR A 40 -3.92 -29.37 -3.42
CA TYR A 40 -3.21 -28.31 -2.70
C TYR A 40 -2.57 -28.84 -1.42
N SER A 41 -3.22 -29.74 -0.68
CA SER A 41 -2.65 -30.24 0.59
C SER A 41 -1.30 -30.94 0.38
N PRO A 42 -1.09 -31.82 -0.62
CA PRO A 42 0.22 -32.42 -0.82
C PRO A 42 1.29 -31.42 -1.24
N LEU A 43 0.97 -30.45 -2.11
CA LEU A 43 1.95 -29.41 -2.49
C LEU A 43 2.34 -28.57 -1.28
N LEU A 44 1.35 -28.08 -0.52
CA LEU A 44 1.57 -27.25 0.67
C LEU A 44 2.27 -28.04 1.78
N PHE A 45 1.97 -29.33 1.92
CA PHE A 45 2.65 -30.19 2.87
C PHE A 45 4.12 -30.37 2.50
N VAL A 46 4.42 -30.59 1.22
CA VAL A 46 5.80 -30.71 0.73
C VAL A 46 6.57 -29.40 0.89
N SER A 47 5.98 -28.25 0.53
CA SER A 47 6.64 -26.94 0.72
C SER A 47 6.90 -26.66 2.20
N ALA A 48 5.89 -26.82 3.04
CA ALA A 48 6.02 -26.64 4.48
C ALA A 48 7.05 -27.61 5.09
N PHE A 49 7.17 -28.83 4.57
CA PHE A 49 8.18 -29.79 5.00
C PHE A 49 9.60 -29.31 4.67
N PHE A 50 9.83 -28.79 3.47
CA PHE A 50 11.13 -28.21 3.09
C PHE A 50 11.48 -26.99 3.93
N GLU A 51 10.53 -26.07 4.13
CA GLU A 51 10.72 -24.87 4.97
C GLU A 51 10.99 -25.24 6.43
N THR A 52 10.23 -26.19 6.99
CA THR A 52 10.42 -26.64 8.38
C THR A 52 11.80 -27.26 8.57
N ARG A 53 12.31 -28.01 7.57
CA ARG A 53 13.65 -28.60 7.62
C ARG A 53 14.75 -27.54 7.54
N ALA A 54 14.59 -26.52 6.67
CA ALA A 54 15.50 -25.38 6.60
C ALA A 54 15.50 -24.58 7.91
N ALA A 55 14.33 -24.29 8.47
CA ALA A 55 14.19 -23.60 9.74
C ALA A 55 14.79 -24.39 10.92
N HIS A 56 14.68 -25.72 10.92
CA HIS A 56 15.32 -26.56 11.95
C HIS A 56 16.85 -26.52 11.85
N ARG A 57 17.41 -26.42 10.64
CA ARG A 57 18.85 -26.24 10.43
C ARG A 57 19.33 -24.91 11.00
N ILE A 58 18.63 -23.81 10.71
CA ILE A 58 18.95 -22.47 11.21
C ILE A 58 18.83 -22.40 12.74
N ARG A 59 17.74 -22.94 13.31
CA ARG A 59 17.57 -23.01 14.78
C ARG A 59 18.68 -23.81 15.47
N ARG A 60 19.17 -24.87 14.82
CA ARG A 60 20.27 -25.69 15.34
C ARG A 60 21.62 -24.96 15.25
N ASN A 61 21.88 -24.19 14.19
CA ASN A 61 23.09 -23.36 14.04
C ASN A 61 23.10 -22.22 15.07
N ARG A 62 21.98 -21.51 15.24
CA ARG A 62 21.83 -20.45 16.26
C ARG A 62 22.03 -20.95 17.70
N SER A 63 21.64 -22.19 18.01
CA SER A 63 21.88 -22.81 19.32
C SER A 63 23.35 -23.15 19.58
N ARG A 64 24.17 -23.20 18.52
CA ARG A 64 25.60 -23.56 18.56
C ARG A 64 26.53 -22.36 18.36
N GLY A 65 26.01 -21.21 17.93
CA GLY A 65 26.77 -19.96 17.80
C GLY A 65 27.65 -19.86 16.54
N ASP A 66 27.39 -20.69 15.53
CA ASP A 66 28.02 -20.56 14.20
C ASP A 66 27.38 -19.39 13.43
N GLU A 67 28.15 -18.73 12.57
CA GLU A 67 27.70 -17.63 11.71
C GLU A 67 26.55 -18.13 10.80
N ASP A 68 25.39 -17.45 10.85
CA ASP A 68 24.12 -17.91 10.26
C ASP A 68 24.08 -17.73 8.70
N ASP A 69 25.10 -17.10 8.08
CA ASP A 69 25.11 -16.63 6.68
C ASP A 69 26.11 -17.40 5.76
N ASP A 70 25.99 -18.72 5.68
CA ASP A 70 26.80 -19.53 4.74
C ASP A 70 26.15 -19.71 3.35
N VAL A 71 24.94 -19.17 3.13
CA VAL A 71 24.18 -19.35 1.89
C VAL A 71 24.05 -18.03 1.16
N VAL A 72 24.86 -17.85 0.13
CA VAL A 72 24.73 -16.72 -0.79
C VAL A 72 23.49 -16.95 -1.66
N GLU A 73 22.46 -16.14 -1.46
CA GLU A 73 21.23 -16.21 -2.24
C GLU A 73 21.46 -15.72 -3.68
N GLU A 74 20.68 -16.21 -4.64
CA GLU A 74 20.83 -15.82 -6.05
C GLU A 74 20.73 -14.30 -6.27
N TRP A 75 19.99 -13.61 -5.41
CA TRP A 75 19.86 -12.15 -5.41
C TRP A 75 21.15 -11.42 -5.01
N GLU A 76 21.94 -11.99 -4.10
CA GLU A 76 23.24 -11.43 -3.67
C GLU A 76 24.30 -11.63 -4.76
N GLN A 77 24.17 -12.67 -5.58
CA GLN A 77 25.04 -12.89 -6.75
C GLN A 77 24.75 -11.87 -7.85
N LEU A 78 23.47 -11.51 -8.02
CA LEU A 78 23.02 -10.51 -8.99
C LEU A 78 23.27 -9.06 -8.53
N GLU A 79 23.56 -8.83 -7.25
CA GLU A 79 23.87 -7.48 -6.71
C GLU A 79 25.05 -6.83 -7.44
N HIS A 80 26.06 -7.61 -7.83
CA HIS A 80 27.22 -7.10 -8.56
C HIS A 80 26.95 -6.92 -10.08
N GLU A 81 25.89 -7.52 -10.63
CA GLU A 81 25.50 -7.36 -12.04
C GLU A 81 24.52 -6.18 -12.24
N LEU A 82 23.79 -5.79 -11.20
CA LEU A 82 22.84 -4.67 -11.20
C LEU A 82 23.53 -3.38 -10.72
N ASP A 83 24.03 -2.58 -11.65
CA ASP A 83 24.53 -1.23 -11.36
C ASP A 83 23.36 -0.25 -11.10
N MET A 84 22.76 -0.36 -9.91
CA MET A 84 21.63 0.48 -9.47
C MET A 84 21.97 1.98 -9.45
N GLU A 85 23.26 2.33 -9.39
CA GLU A 85 23.75 3.70 -9.40
C GLU A 85 23.81 4.28 -10.83
N ALA A 86 24.25 3.49 -11.82
CA ALA A 86 24.24 3.90 -13.23
C ALA A 86 22.84 3.91 -13.85
N GLU A 87 21.95 3.00 -13.43
CA GLU A 87 20.56 2.92 -13.93
C GLU A 87 19.65 4.05 -13.40
N GLY A 88 20.15 4.85 -12.44
CA GLY A 88 19.40 5.98 -11.88
C GLY A 88 18.25 5.56 -10.96
N TRP A 89 18.18 4.28 -10.59
CA TRP A 89 17.16 3.72 -9.69
C TRP A 89 17.16 4.44 -8.33
N THR A 90 18.34 4.74 -7.80
CA THR A 90 18.51 5.55 -6.58
C THR A 90 17.80 6.90 -6.66
N LYS A 91 17.91 7.60 -7.80
CA LYS A 91 17.23 8.89 -8.01
C LYS A 91 15.72 8.75 -8.08
N THR A 92 15.21 7.65 -8.62
CA THR A 92 13.77 7.36 -8.64
C THR A 92 13.23 6.97 -7.26
N CYS A 93 13.99 6.23 -6.47
CA CYS A 93 13.65 5.94 -5.08
C CYS A 93 13.63 7.22 -4.24
N ASP A 94 14.61 8.10 -4.39
CA ASP A 94 14.67 9.38 -3.68
C ASP A 94 13.52 10.33 -4.04
N SER A 95 13.04 10.31 -5.29
CA SER A 95 11.93 11.16 -5.73
C SER A 95 10.56 10.69 -5.25
N VAL A 96 10.41 9.38 -5.01
CA VAL A 96 9.17 8.76 -4.54
C VAL A 96 9.16 8.61 -3.02
N LYS A 97 10.32 8.77 -2.36
CA LYS A 97 10.44 8.68 -0.90
C LYS A 97 9.46 9.67 -0.25
N PRO A 98 8.45 9.19 0.50
CA PRO A 98 7.53 10.07 1.18
C PRO A 98 8.33 10.90 2.19
N ASN A 99 8.22 12.22 2.11
CA ASN A 99 8.87 13.12 3.05
C ASN A 99 8.25 12.92 4.44
N MET A 100 8.96 12.22 5.33
CA MET A 100 8.46 11.85 6.66
C MET A 100 8.58 12.99 7.68
N GLU A 101 9.36 14.04 7.39
CA GLU A 101 9.61 15.12 8.34
C GLU A 101 8.42 16.09 8.45
N ASP A 102 7.64 16.23 7.38
CA ASP A 102 6.45 17.09 7.36
C ASP A 102 5.23 16.29 6.93
N ASP A 103 4.34 16.01 7.89
CA ASP A 103 3.00 15.49 7.59
C ASP A 103 2.34 16.43 6.57
N PRO A 104 1.95 15.95 5.37
CA PRO A 104 1.35 16.78 4.33
C PRO A 104 0.11 17.53 4.83
N ALA A 105 -0.62 16.97 5.81
CA ALA A 105 -1.74 17.67 6.44
C ALA A 105 -1.31 18.92 7.21
N VAL A 106 -0.14 18.90 7.86
CA VAL A 106 0.40 20.03 8.63
C VAL A 106 0.85 21.17 7.70
N LEU A 107 1.42 20.84 6.54
CA LEU A 107 1.80 21.82 5.52
C LEU A 107 0.57 22.53 4.93
N GLU A 108 -0.47 21.77 4.58
CA GLU A 108 -1.73 22.33 4.06
C GLU A 108 -2.45 23.18 5.12
N VAL A 109 -2.48 22.74 6.38
CA VAL A 109 -3.07 23.53 7.48
C VAL A 109 -2.32 24.84 7.71
N ARG A 110 -0.98 24.86 7.58
CA ARG A 110 -0.21 26.11 7.66
C ARG A 110 -0.58 27.06 6.53
N LYS A 111 -0.67 26.56 5.30
CA LYS A 111 -1.04 27.36 4.13
C LYS A 111 -2.46 27.95 4.25
N LEU A 112 -3.42 27.12 4.66
CA LEU A 112 -4.81 27.56 4.89
C LEU A 112 -4.92 28.62 5.98
N ARG A 113 -4.07 28.55 7.03
CA ARG A 113 -4.04 29.58 8.08
C ARG A 113 -3.57 30.93 7.54
N THR A 114 -2.56 30.96 6.68
CA THR A 114 -2.08 32.19 6.04
C THR A 114 -3.16 32.81 5.16
N GLU A 115 -3.81 32.00 4.33
CA GLU A 115 -4.90 32.46 3.45
C GLU A 115 -6.09 33.02 4.27
N LEU A 116 -6.42 32.40 5.41
CA LEU A 116 -7.45 32.93 6.32
C LEU A 116 -7.08 34.26 6.97
N GLU A 117 -5.81 34.48 7.32
CA GLU A 117 -5.36 35.76 7.87
C GLU A 117 -5.48 36.87 6.83
N GLU A 118 -5.05 36.63 5.59
CA GLU A 118 -5.20 37.57 4.48
C GLU A 118 -6.67 37.88 4.17
N LEU A 119 -7.54 36.87 4.20
CA LEU A 119 -8.98 37.09 4.00
C LEU A 119 -9.58 37.95 5.11
N LYS A 120 -9.12 37.75 6.36
CA LYS A 120 -9.57 38.51 7.52
C LYS A 120 -9.09 39.96 7.50
N THR A 121 -7.88 40.22 7.01
CA THR A 121 -7.36 41.60 6.85
C THR A 121 -8.16 42.34 5.78
N MET A 122 -8.37 41.74 4.61
CA MET A 122 -9.19 42.33 3.55
C MET A 122 -10.62 42.60 4.03
N LEU A 123 -11.24 41.68 4.78
CA LEU A 123 -12.57 41.90 5.33
C LEU A 123 -12.61 43.07 6.33
N LYS A 124 -11.57 43.22 7.17
CA LYS A 124 -11.47 44.31 8.13
C LYS A 124 -11.34 45.67 7.44
N GLU A 125 -10.61 45.73 6.33
CA GLU A 125 -10.51 46.92 5.48
C GLU A 125 -11.86 47.26 4.85
N VAL A 126 -12.53 46.30 4.21
CA VAL A 126 -13.87 46.51 3.62
C VAL A 126 -14.90 46.95 4.68
N THR A 127 -14.85 46.36 5.88
CA THR A 127 -15.78 46.73 6.97
C THR A 127 -15.53 48.15 7.47
N LYS A 128 -14.26 48.59 7.46
CA LYS A 128 -13.89 49.96 7.82
C LYS A 128 -14.37 50.96 6.76
N ASP A 129 -14.25 50.62 5.49
CA ASP A 129 -14.70 51.47 4.37
C ASP A 129 -16.23 51.58 4.32
N VAL A 130 -16.95 50.49 4.61
CA VAL A 130 -18.42 50.48 4.74
C VAL A 130 -18.89 51.24 5.99
N GLY A 131 -18.13 51.20 7.07
CA GLY A 131 -18.41 51.95 8.30
C GLY A 131 -18.22 53.47 8.16
N GLY A 132 -17.25 53.91 7.34
CA GLY A 132 -17.03 55.33 7.04
C GLY A 132 -18.12 55.96 6.16
N ASN A 133 -18.79 55.16 5.32
CA ASN A 133 -19.81 55.68 4.41
C ASN A 133 -21.18 55.94 5.06
N LYS A 134 -21.39 55.55 6.34
CA LYS A 134 -22.64 55.81 7.06
C LYS A 134 -22.70 57.15 7.79
N THR A 135 -21.56 57.81 8.03
CA THR A 135 -21.50 59.07 8.77
C THR A 135 -21.65 60.32 7.91
N ASP A 136 -21.60 60.20 6.58
CA ASP A 136 -21.65 61.34 5.66
C ASP A 136 -23.06 61.63 5.09
N ASP A 137 -24.02 60.71 5.27
CA ASP A 137 -25.38 60.83 4.72
C ASP A 137 -26.42 61.36 5.74
N SER A 138 -26.06 61.44 7.04
CA SER A 138 -26.94 61.99 8.08
C SER A 138 -26.82 63.52 8.26
N ASP A 139 -25.81 64.17 7.68
CA ASP A 139 -25.57 65.62 7.84
C ASP A 139 -26.17 66.48 6.71
N LYS A 140 -26.91 65.89 5.75
CA LYS A 140 -27.51 66.62 4.61
C LYS A 140 -29.04 66.79 4.64
N LEU A 141 -29.74 66.37 5.68
CA LEU A 141 -31.23 66.37 5.72
C LEU A 141 -31.88 67.12 6.90
N GLY A 142 -31.15 68.00 7.59
CA GLY A 142 -31.70 68.87 8.65
C GLY A 142 -31.65 70.36 8.30
N GLY A 143 -32.49 70.79 7.36
CA GLY A 143 -32.87 72.20 7.14
C GLY A 143 -34.29 72.46 7.62
#